data_AF-A0A2V9DMR0-F1
#
_entry.id   AF-A0A2V9DMR0-F1
#
_cell.length_a   1.000
_cell.length_b   1.000
_cell.length_c   1.000
_cell.angle_alpha   90.00
_cell.angle_beta   90.00
_cell.angle_gamma   90.00
#
_symmetry.space_group_name_H-M   'P 1'
#
loop_
_entity.id
_entity.type
_entity.pdbx_description
1 polymer ?
#
loop_
_entity_poly.entity_id
_entity_poly.type
_entity_poly.pdbx_seq_one_letter_code
_entity_poly.pdbx_strand_id
1 'polypeptide(L)'
;MAAWPSPAQAPAYRAPRTADGKPELSGIWQALNTADWDLEGHAAAAGPVPSLGAVFAKPPGPGVVEGDEIPYLPAMAAKKKENQTNWLKLDPEVKCYLPGVPRATYLPYPFQIVQSQNNILISYEYAGAVRVINMGARTKAPADSWMGWSNGHWEGETLVVDVTSQMEDTWFDRSGNFHSDALHVVERYTPRSADTLNYEATIEDPKVFSRPWKISMPLYRRLEKNARLLEYKCPEFAEELLYGPLRKKPSN
;
A
#
# COMPACT_ATOMS: atom_id res chain seq x y z
N MET A 1 23.72 5.91 -40.65
CA MET A 1 22.93 5.96 -39.40
C MET A 1 21.63 5.23 -39.66
N ALA A 2 21.47 4.01 -39.12
CA ALA A 2 20.21 3.29 -39.24
C ALA A 2 19.25 3.80 -38.15
N ALA A 3 18.15 4.41 -38.55
CA ALA A 3 17.08 4.81 -37.64
C ALA A 3 16.39 3.56 -37.10
N TRP A 4 16.35 3.44 -35.77
CA TRP A 4 15.60 2.37 -35.12
C TRP A 4 14.12 2.65 -35.29
N PRO A 5 13.30 1.66 -35.71
CA PRO A 5 11.86 1.85 -35.80
C PRO A 5 11.32 2.18 -34.41
N SER A 6 10.49 3.22 -34.33
CA SER A 6 9.74 3.53 -33.11
C SER A 6 8.87 2.32 -32.77
N PRO A 7 8.90 1.81 -31.52
CA PRO A 7 8.02 0.71 -31.14
C PRO A 7 6.58 1.18 -31.29
N ALA A 8 5.81 0.50 -32.16
CA ALA A 8 4.37 0.68 -32.21
C ALA A 8 3.81 0.43 -30.81
N GLN A 9 3.00 1.38 -30.32
CA GLN A 9 2.37 1.27 -29.01
C GLN A 9 1.43 0.06 -29.05
N ALA A 10 1.78 -0.99 -28.31
CA ALA A 10 0.96 -2.20 -28.25
C ALA A 10 -0.47 -1.82 -27.82
N PRO A 11 -1.51 -2.45 -28.40
CA PRO A 11 -2.89 -2.17 -28.01
C PRO A 11 -3.06 -2.41 -26.51
N ALA A 12 -3.89 -1.58 -25.87
CA ALA A 12 -4.18 -1.70 -24.44
C ALA A 12 -4.73 -3.10 -24.14
N TYR A 13 -4.17 -3.74 -23.10
CA TYR A 13 -4.57 -5.09 -22.72
C TYR A 13 -6.03 -5.12 -22.28
N ARG A 14 -6.76 -6.14 -22.75
CA ARG A 14 -8.16 -6.35 -22.42
C ARG A 14 -8.26 -7.57 -21.52
N ALA A 15 -8.66 -7.39 -20.27
CA ALA A 15 -8.77 -8.51 -19.33
C ALA A 15 -9.89 -9.47 -19.74
N PRO A 16 -9.80 -10.75 -19.32
CA PRO A 16 -10.95 -11.65 -19.28
C PRO A 16 -12.13 -11.01 -18.55
N ARG A 17 -13.33 -11.53 -18.77
CA ARG A 17 -14.54 -10.96 -18.18
C ARG A 17 -15.13 -11.85 -17.10
N THR A 18 -15.59 -11.22 -16.04
CA THR A 18 -16.50 -11.81 -15.07
C THR A 18 -17.85 -12.12 -15.73
N ALA A 19 -18.72 -12.86 -15.02
CA ALA A 19 -20.06 -13.20 -15.50
C ALA A 19 -20.94 -11.98 -15.81
N ASP A 20 -20.72 -10.85 -15.14
CA ASP A 20 -21.39 -9.56 -15.35
C ASP A 20 -20.65 -8.64 -16.35
N GLY A 21 -19.65 -9.16 -17.06
CA GLY A 21 -18.98 -8.48 -18.18
C GLY A 21 -17.93 -7.44 -17.76
N LYS A 22 -17.51 -7.41 -16.49
CA LYS A 22 -16.46 -6.51 -15.99
C LYS A 22 -15.07 -7.12 -16.17
N PRO A 23 -14.00 -6.30 -16.21
CA PRO A 23 -12.63 -6.81 -16.18
C PRO A 23 -12.41 -7.76 -14.99
N GLU A 24 -11.79 -8.91 -15.25
CA GLU A 24 -11.42 -9.90 -14.25
C GLU A 24 -10.01 -9.61 -13.71
N LEU A 25 -9.96 -9.23 -12.43
CA LEU A 25 -8.80 -8.93 -11.61
C LEU A 25 -8.60 -9.94 -10.49
N SER A 26 -9.53 -10.90 -10.29
CA SER A 26 -9.42 -11.87 -9.20
C SER A 26 -8.11 -12.65 -9.30
N GLY A 27 -7.47 -12.82 -8.16
CA GLY A 27 -6.12 -13.37 -8.09
C GLY A 27 -5.37 -12.94 -6.86
N ILE A 28 -4.21 -13.55 -6.67
CA ILE A 28 -3.25 -13.17 -5.63
C ILE A 28 -2.17 -12.31 -6.29
N TRP A 29 -1.98 -11.12 -5.75
CA TRP A 29 -1.13 -10.06 -6.28
C TRP A 29 -0.12 -9.61 -5.24
N GLN A 30 1.00 -9.07 -5.68
CA GLN A 30 2.03 -8.54 -4.80
C GLN A 30 2.80 -7.42 -5.49
N ALA A 31 3.14 -6.37 -4.75
CA ALA A 31 4.16 -5.42 -5.18
C ALA A 31 5.56 -6.01 -4.96
N LEU A 32 6.40 -5.96 -6.00
CA LEU A 32 7.78 -6.44 -5.92
C LEU A 32 8.75 -5.26 -6.02
N ASN A 33 8.74 -4.40 -5.00
CA ASN A 33 9.56 -3.19 -4.92
C ASN A 33 9.93 -2.88 -3.46
N THR A 34 10.52 -1.71 -3.22
CA THR A 34 10.94 -1.24 -1.88
C THR A 34 10.12 -0.06 -1.38
N ALA A 35 8.89 0.13 -1.91
CA ALA A 35 8.01 1.26 -1.57
C ALA A 35 7.64 1.32 -0.08
N ASP A 36 7.55 0.17 0.60
CA ASP A 36 7.34 0.12 2.05
C ASP A 36 8.54 0.64 2.87
N TRP A 37 9.75 0.62 2.30
CA TRP A 37 10.92 1.24 2.93
C TRP A 37 10.92 2.75 2.74
N ASP A 38 10.60 3.21 1.54
CA ASP A 38 10.50 4.63 1.17
C ASP A 38 9.78 4.73 -0.19
N LEU A 39 8.77 5.58 -0.28
CA LEU A 39 8.10 5.85 -1.54
C LEU A 39 9.00 6.64 -2.51
N GLU A 40 9.91 7.47 -1.99
CA GLU A 40 10.86 8.25 -2.79
C GLU A 40 12.08 7.41 -3.19
N GLY A 41 12.85 7.86 -4.18
CA GLY A 41 14.09 7.20 -4.57
C GLY A 41 15.13 7.20 -3.44
N HIS A 42 15.75 6.05 -3.18
CA HIS A 42 16.63 5.88 -2.03
C HIS A 42 17.78 4.90 -2.28
N ALA A 43 18.95 5.22 -1.72
CA ALA A 43 20.10 4.32 -1.70
C ALA A 43 19.96 3.25 -0.60
N ALA A 44 20.77 2.20 -0.73
CA ALA A 44 20.91 1.21 0.34
C ALA A 44 21.49 1.88 1.59
N ALA A 45 21.00 1.49 2.77
CA ALA A 45 21.46 2.03 4.04
C ALA A 45 21.45 0.96 5.14
N ALA A 46 22.17 1.22 6.23
CA ALA A 46 22.09 0.39 7.43
C ALA A 46 20.65 0.42 7.99
N GLY A 47 20.20 -0.73 8.49
CA GLY A 47 18.96 -0.82 9.26
C GLY A 47 19.06 -0.09 10.60
N PRO A 48 17.92 0.22 11.25
CA PRO A 48 17.92 0.89 12.55
C PRO A 48 18.33 -0.06 13.71
N VAL A 49 18.50 -1.36 13.44
CA VAL A 49 18.98 -2.36 14.40
C VAL A 49 20.33 -2.92 13.91
N PRO A 50 21.47 -2.28 14.24
CA PRO A 50 22.77 -2.64 13.68
C PRO A 50 23.19 -4.09 13.94
N SER A 51 22.75 -4.68 15.05
CA SER A 51 23.05 -6.07 15.41
C SER A 51 22.49 -7.10 14.43
N LEU A 52 21.52 -6.73 13.59
CA LEU A 52 20.98 -7.61 12.55
C LEU A 52 21.78 -7.56 11.24
N GLY A 53 22.74 -6.62 11.12
CA GLY A 53 23.57 -6.48 9.92
C GLY A 53 22.75 -6.36 8.63
N ALA A 54 23.18 -7.08 7.58
CA ALA A 54 22.55 -7.02 6.27
C ALA A 54 21.12 -7.60 6.24
N VAL A 55 20.73 -8.46 7.20
CA VAL A 55 19.39 -9.07 7.26
C VAL A 55 18.29 -8.02 7.43
N PHE A 56 18.62 -6.88 8.06
CA PHE A 56 17.68 -5.78 8.27
C PHE A 56 18.15 -4.46 7.65
N ALA A 57 19.02 -4.52 6.64
CA ALA A 57 19.43 -3.32 5.90
C ALA A 57 18.28 -2.76 5.05
N LYS A 58 18.23 -1.44 4.89
CA LYS A 58 17.31 -0.78 3.94
C LYS A 58 17.82 -1.07 2.52
N PRO A 59 17.07 -1.80 1.68
CA PRO A 59 17.43 -2.01 0.28
C PRO A 59 17.31 -0.70 -0.52
N PRO A 60 18.04 -0.54 -1.64
CA PRO A 60 17.86 0.61 -2.52
C PRO A 60 16.60 0.46 -3.38
N GLY A 61 16.05 1.58 -3.84
CA GLY A 61 14.89 1.60 -4.72
C GLY A 61 14.83 2.86 -5.60
N PRO A 62 14.27 2.77 -6.81
CA PRO A 62 14.10 3.92 -7.69
C PRO A 62 13.00 4.88 -7.22
N GLY A 63 12.18 4.49 -6.23
CA GLY A 63 10.97 5.22 -5.84
C GLY A 63 9.78 4.88 -6.73
N VAL A 64 8.59 5.28 -6.27
CA VAL A 64 7.30 5.06 -6.96
C VAL A 64 6.47 6.34 -7.07
N VAL A 65 6.97 7.46 -6.54
CA VAL A 65 6.31 8.77 -6.58
C VAL A 65 6.45 9.38 -7.97
N GLU A 66 5.34 9.80 -8.57
CA GLU A 66 5.38 10.55 -9.81
C GLU A 66 6.00 11.94 -9.58
N GLY A 67 7.09 12.21 -10.29
CA GLY A 67 7.87 13.43 -10.12
C GLY A 67 8.87 13.39 -8.96
N ASP A 68 9.09 12.20 -8.36
CA ASP A 68 10.16 11.91 -7.40
C ASP A 68 10.17 12.73 -6.10
N GLU A 69 9.09 13.46 -5.80
CA GLU A 69 8.98 14.30 -4.61
C GLU A 69 7.58 14.25 -3.99
N ILE A 70 7.52 14.03 -2.67
CA ILE A 70 6.28 14.17 -1.90
C ILE A 70 6.12 15.63 -1.47
N PRO A 71 5.03 16.32 -1.89
CA PRO A 71 4.92 17.77 -1.78
C PRO A 71 4.42 18.22 -0.40
N TYR A 72 5.17 17.91 0.67
CA TYR A 72 4.84 18.31 2.04
C TYR A 72 4.65 19.82 2.19
N LEU A 73 3.70 20.20 3.05
CA LEU A 73 3.67 21.55 3.58
C LEU A 73 4.96 21.80 4.39
N PRO A 74 5.57 23.00 4.33
CA PRO A 74 6.79 23.30 5.06
C PRO A 74 6.68 23.03 6.58
N ALA A 75 5.50 23.27 7.17
CA ALA A 75 5.23 23.03 8.59
C ALA A 75 5.29 21.54 8.99
N MET A 76 5.20 20.62 8.02
CA MET A 76 5.13 19.17 8.26
C MET A 76 6.48 18.47 8.14
N ALA A 77 7.50 19.16 7.60
CA ALA A 77 8.83 18.60 7.40
C ALA A 77 9.50 18.13 8.72
N ALA A 78 9.28 18.87 9.82
CA ALA A 78 9.81 18.51 11.13
C ALA A 78 9.22 17.18 11.64
N LYS A 79 7.89 17.00 11.50
CA LYS A 79 7.21 15.76 11.87
C LYS A 79 7.67 14.58 11.01
N LYS A 80 7.84 14.76 9.69
CA LYS A 80 8.39 13.70 8.81
C LYS A 80 9.78 13.25 9.26
N LYS A 81 10.65 14.20 9.60
CA LYS A 81 12.01 13.90 10.09
C LYS A 81 12.00 13.20 11.45
N GLU A 82 11.14 13.62 12.37
CA GLU A 82 10.95 12.96 13.66
C GLU A 82 10.50 11.52 13.47
N ASN A 83 9.47 11.30 12.63
CA ASN A 83 8.96 9.99 12.27
C ASN A 83 10.08 9.10 11.70
N GLN A 84 10.82 9.60 10.71
CA GLN A 84 11.91 8.86 10.07
C GLN A 84 13.01 8.47 11.07
N THR A 85 13.35 9.36 12.00
CA THR A 85 14.39 9.09 13.01
C THR A 85 13.93 8.04 14.04
N ASN A 86 12.64 8.00 14.33
CA ASN A 86 12.07 7.20 15.41
C ASN A 86 11.11 6.11 14.91
N TRP A 87 11.22 5.68 13.65
CA TRP A 87 10.22 4.83 13.02
C TRP A 87 10.05 3.47 13.72
N LEU A 88 11.10 2.88 14.30
CA LEU A 88 10.97 1.66 15.11
C LEU A 88 10.00 1.78 16.29
N LYS A 89 9.79 3.01 16.80
CA LYS A 89 8.89 3.30 17.91
C LYS A 89 7.53 3.82 17.43
N LEU A 90 7.56 4.61 16.35
CA LEU A 90 6.43 5.43 15.91
C LEU A 90 5.66 4.83 14.73
N ASP A 91 6.29 4.03 13.85
CA ASP A 91 5.61 3.38 12.74
C ASP A 91 4.59 2.36 13.29
N PRO A 92 3.29 2.53 13.02
CA PRO A 92 2.23 1.60 13.44
C PRO A 92 2.45 0.16 12.96
N GLU A 93 3.05 -0.01 11.77
CA GLU A 93 3.36 -1.32 11.17
C GLU A 93 4.28 -2.16 12.07
N VAL A 94 5.23 -1.52 12.77
CA VAL A 94 6.18 -2.23 13.65
C VAL A 94 5.46 -2.90 14.84
N LYS A 95 4.25 -2.45 15.17
CA LYS A 95 3.35 -3.02 16.20
C LYS A 95 2.30 -3.98 15.64
N CYS A 96 2.36 -4.30 14.35
CA CYS A 96 1.34 -5.07 13.64
C CYS A 96 -0.04 -4.38 13.60
N TYR A 97 -0.09 -3.05 13.62
CA TYR A 97 -1.33 -2.35 13.30
C TYR A 97 -1.60 -2.38 11.81
N LEU A 98 -2.88 -2.30 11.46
CA LEU A 98 -3.30 -2.36 10.06
C LEU A 98 -2.71 -1.16 9.30
N PRO A 99 -2.13 -1.36 8.11
CA PRO A 99 -1.28 -0.35 7.46
C PRO A 99 -2.06 0.76 6.75
N GLY A 100 -3.38 0.64 6.61
CA GLY A 100 -4.20 1.54 5.82
C GLY A 100 -3.91 1.49 4.32
N VAL A 101 -4.54 2.40 3.59
CA VAL A 101 -4.48 2.51 2.13
C VAL A 101 -3.80 3.82 1.76
N PRO A 102 -2.77 3.81 0.89
CA PRO A 102 -2.41 2.73 -0.03
C PRO A 102 -1.40 1.70 0.50
N ARG A 103 -0.81 1.87 1.69
CA ARG A 103 0.33 1.04 2.15
C ARG A 103 0.08 -0.45 2.13
N ALA A 104 -1.12 -0.91 2.51
CA ALA A 104 -1.49 -2.32 2.46
C ALA A 104 -1.19 -2.99 1.10
N THR A 105 -1.36 -2.24 0.00
CA THR A 105 -1.24 -2.74 -1.38
C THR A 105 0.21 -2.94 -1.82
N TYR A 106 1.18 -2.28 -1.18
CA TYR A 106 2.59 -2.38 -1.53
C TYR A 106 3.51 -2.80 -0.38
N LEU A 107 2.93 -3.29 0.72
CA LEU A 107 3.66 -4.08 1.69
C LEU A 107 4.32 -5.29 0.99
N PRO A 108 5.44 -5.82 1.52
CA PRO A 108 6.15 -6.97 0.94
C PRO A 108 5.43 -8.31 1.19
N TYR A 109 4.10 -8.30 1.23
CA TYR A 109 3.22 -9.45 1.42
C TYR A 109 2.19 -9.50 0.29
N PRO A 110 1.75 -10.70 -0.14
CA PRO A 110 0.69 -10.82 -1.12
C PRO A 110 -0.68 -10.38 -0.57
N PHE A 111 -1.57 -10.05 -1.48
CA PHE A 111 -2.99 -9.82 -1.20
C PHE A 111 -3.84 -10.46 -2.30
N GLN A 112 -5.08 -10.79 -1.98
CA GLN A 112 -6.01 -11.45 -2.89
C GLN A 112 -7.17 -10.53 -3.19
N ILE A 113 -7.44 -10.35 -4.48
CA ILE A 113 -8.66 -9.73 -4.99
C ILE A 113 -9.67 -10.85 -5.24
N VAL A 114 -10.87 -10.69 -4.71
CA VAL A 114 -12.02 -11.55 -4.97
C VAL A 114 -13.17 -10.67 -5.44
N GLN A 115 -13.59 -10.85 -6.69
CA GLN A 115 -14.70 -10.10 -7.27
C GLN A 115 -16.03 -10.83 -7.08
N SER A 116 -17.03 -10.08 -6.63
CA SER A 116 -18.44 -10.44 -6.74
C SER A 116 -19.15 -9.41 -7.63
N GLN A 117 -20.43 -9.63 -7.91
CA GLN A 117 -21.22 -8.72 -8.76
C GLN A 117 -21.36 -7.32 -8.15
N ASN A 118 -21.50 -7.21 -6.82
CA ASN A 118 -21.83 -5.96 -6.14
C ASN A 118 -20.69 -5.41 -5.27
N ASN A 119 -19.70 -6.24 -4.97
CA ASN A 119 -18.57 -5.86 -4.11
C ASN A 119 -17.28 -6.52 -4.59
N ILE A 120 -16.15 -5.88 -4.30
CA ILE A 120 -14.84 -6.50 -4.44
C ILE A 120 -14.22 -6.60 -3.05
N LEU A 121 -13.81 -7.79 -2.67
CA LEU A 121 -13.07 -8.02 -1.42
C LEU A 121 -11.57 -8.01 -1.75
N ILE A 122 -10.80 -7.26 -0.96
CA ILE A 122 -9.34 -7.40 -0.93
C ILE A 122 -8.94 -7.92 0.45
N SER A 123 -8.29 -9.08 0.46
CA SER A 123 -7.71 -9.69 1.66
C SER A 123 -6.20 -9.58 1.59
N TYR A 124 -5.56 -9.06 2.62
CA TYR A 124 -4.11 -8.92 2.71
C TYR A 124 -3.55 -10.01 3.63
N GLU A 125 -2.40 -10.58 3.26
CA GLU A 125 -1.72 -11.55 4.14
C GLU A 125 -1.28 -10.89 5.44
N TYR A 126 -0.73 -9.68 5.36
CA TYR A 126 -0.30 -8.90 6.53
C TYR A 126 -1.47 -8.60 7.48
N ALA A 127 -1.31 -8.99 8.74
CA ALA A 127 -2.27 -8.79 9.84
C ALA A 127 -3.69 -9.33 9.58
N GLY A 128 -3.87 -10.12 8.51
CA GLY A 128 -5.20 -10.51 8.03
C GLY A 128 -6.10 -9.32 7.70
N ALA A 129 -5.52 -8.20 7.25
CA ALA A 129 -6.29 -7.01 6.90
C ALA A 129 -7.27 -7.32 5.78
N VAL A 130 -8.49 -6.81 5.88
CA VAL A 130 -9.52 -6.98 4.85
C VAL A 130 -10.18 -5.64 4.56
N ARG A 131 -10.56 -5.44 3.30
CA ARG A 131 -11.42 -4.32 2.92
C ARG A 131 -12.41 -4.73 1.84
N VAL A 132 -13.62 -4.18 1.95
CA VAL A 132 -14.68 -4.36 0.96
C VAL A 132 -14.83 -3.07 0.18
N ILE A 133 -14.75 -3.18 -1.14
CA ILE A 133 -15.01 -2.10 -2.08
C ILE A 133 -16.46 -2.22 -2.53
N ASN A 134 -17.28 -1.25 -2.15
CA ASN A 134 -18.66 -1.15 -2.58
C ASN A 134 -18.73 -0.74 -4.06
N MET A 135 -19.26 -1.60 -4.92
CA MET A 135 -19.42 -1.32 -6.36
C MET A 135 -20.82 -0.79 -6.72
N GLY A 136 -21.71 -0.67 -5.72
CA GLY A 136 -23.06 -0.13 -5.89
C GLY A 136 -23.11 1.39 -5.82
N ALA A 137 -24.27 1.93 -5.41
CA ALA A 137 -24.41 3.35 -5.17
C ALA A 137 -23.42 3.80 -4.08
N ARG A 138 -22.80 4.98 -4.27
CA ARG A 138 -21.83 5.53 -3.32
C ARG A 138 -22.46 5.67 -1.94
N THR A 139 -21.75 5.16 -0.93
CA THR A 139 -22.14 5.22 0.48
C THR A 139 -21.10 6.02 1.28
N LYS A 140 -21.48 6.44 2.50
CA LYS A 140 -20.59 7.14 3.43
C LYS A 140 -20.15 6.20 4.55
N ALA A 141 -18.95 6.42 5.04
CA ALA A 141 -18.43 5.70 6.19
C ALA A 141 -19.29 5.98 7.44
N PRO A 142 -19.59 4.96 8.26
CA PRO A 142 -20.23 5.16 9.55
C PRO A 142 -19.27 5.73 10.60
N ALA A 143 -17.97 5.49 10.45
CA ALA A 143 -16.89 5.96 11.29
C ALA A 143 -15.55 5.79 10.55
N ASP A 144 -14.49 6.40 11.07
CA ASP A 144 -13.14 6.15 10.60
C ASP A 144 -12.69 4.71 10.91
N SER A 145 -11.87 4.16 10.04
CA SER A 145 -11.34 2.81 10.20
C SER A 145 -9.92 2.70 9.67
N TRP A 146 -9.17 1.70 10.15
CA TRP A 146 -7.79 1.47 9.71
C TRP A 146 -7.64 1.35 8.19
N MET A 147 -8.57 0.66 7.52
CA MET A 147 -8.51 0.39 6.07
C MET A 147 -9.37 1.35 5.23
N GLY A 148 -9.94 2.36 5.87
CA GLY A 148 -10.83 3.34 5.25
C GLY A 148 -12.16 2.77 4.75
N TRP A 149 -12.90 3.64 4.09
CA TRP A 149 -14.16 3.36 3.43
C TRP A 149 -14.02 3.46 1.92
N SER A 150 -14.25 2.35 1.22
CA SER A 150 -13.98 2.22 -0.22
C SER A 150 -15.27 2.17 -1.05
N ASN A 151 -15.41 3.10 -1.99
CA ASN A 151 -16.42 3.03 -3.06
C ASN A 151 -15.73 2.88 -4.40
N GLY A 152 -16.16 1.92 -5.22
CA GLY A 152 -15.53 1.62 -6.49
C GLY A 152 -16.47 1.79 -7.69
N HIS A 153 -15.87 2.06 -8.85
CA HIS A 153 -16.53 2.04 -10.14
C HIS A 153 -15.56 1.59 -11.23
N TRP A 154 -16.10 1.27 -12.41
CA TRP A 154 -15.29 0.87 -13.57
C TRP A 154 -15.17 2.04 -14.56
N GLU A 155 -13.94 2.31 -14.98
CA GLU A 155 -13.61 3.18 -16.11
C GLU A 155 -12.94 2.35 -17.21
N GLY A 156 -13.74 1.82 -18.13
CA GLY A 156 -13.24 0.88 -19.14
C GLY A 156 -12.65 -0.38 -18.49
N GLU A 157 -11.33 -0.56 -18.62
CA GLU A 157 -10.59 -1.68 -18.00
C GLU A 157 -10.14 -1.40 -16.56
N THR A 158 -10.27 -0.16 -16.09
CA THR A 158 -9.71 0.26 -14.80
C THR A 158 -10.76 0.16 -13.70
N LEU A 159 -10.43 -0.54 -12.62
CA LEU A 159 -11.15 -0.38 -11.36
C LEU A 159 -10.63 0.89 -10.69
N VAL A 160 -11.53 1.85 -10.45
CA VAL A 160 -11.23 3.07 -9.69
C VAL A 160 -11.87 2.95 -8.32
N VAL A 161 -11.11 3.27 -7.27
CA VAL A 161 -11.56 3.15 -5.88
C VAL A 161 -11.33 4.49 -5.17
N ASP A 162 -12.40 5.10 -4.70
CA ASP A 162 -12.39 6.28 -3.84
C ASP A 162 -12.39 5.83 -2.37
N VAL A 163 -11.35 6.21 -1.63
CA VAL A 163 -11.10 5.80 -0.24
C VAL A 163 -11.05 7.03 0.65
N THR A 164 -11.85 7.00 1.72
CA THR A 164 -11.97 8.08 2.73
C THR A 164 -12.00 7.49 4.14
N SER A 165 -12.09 8.35 5.16
CA SER A 165 -12.36 7.94 6.55
C SER A 165 -11.33 6.93 7.09
N GLN A 166 -10.06 7.21 6.78
CA GLN A 166 -8.92 6.46 7.27
C GLN A 166 -8.47 7.06 8.59
N MET A 167 -8.09 6.21 9.55
CA MET A 167 -7.50 6.72 10.79
C MET A 167 -6.15 7.37 10.52
N GLU A 168 -5.82 8.43 11.27
CA GLU A 168 -4.54 9.14 11.12
C GLU A 168 -3.33 8.34 11.60
N ASP A 169 -3.57 7.27 12.39
CA ASP A 169 -2.55 6.39 12.95
C ASP A 169 -2.02 5.36 11.93
N THR A 170 -1.98 5.69 10.64
CA THR A 170 -1.32 4.89 9.59
C THR A 170 -0.28 5.72 8.85
N TRP A 171 0.76 5.05 8.38
CA TRP A 171 1.88 5.67 7.65
C TRP A 171 1.94 5.13 6.22
N PHE A 172 2.60 5.84 5.34
CA PHE A 172 2.84 5.40 3.96
C PHE A 172 4.05 4.48 3.82
N ASP A 173 5.08 4.63 4.65
CA ASP A 173 6.30 3.82 4.61
C ASP A 173 7.13 3.95 5.90
N ARG A 174 8.22 3.19 5.99
CA ARG A 174 9.20 3.21 7.09
C ARG A 174 10.08 4.46 7.09
N SER A 175 10.03 5.29 6.05
CA SER A 175 10.78 6.54 5.96
C SER A 175 10.03 7.73 6.57
N GLY A 176 8.97 7.44 7.34
CA GLY A 176 8.26 8.41 8.16
C GLY A 176 7.21 9.20 7.40
N ASN A 177 6.89 8.78 6.17
CA ASN A 177 5.86 9.43 5.37
C ASN A 177 4.48 9.18 5.98
N PHE A 178 3.72 10.26 6.22
CA PHE A 178 2.49 10.21 7.02
C PHE A 178 1.38 11.04 6.39
N HIS A 179 0.17 10.87 6.92
CA HIS A 179 -1.00 11.67 6.61
C HIS A 179 -1.75 12.04 7.90
N SER A 180 -2.84 12.79 7.74
CA SER A 180 -3.79 13.14 8.78
C SER A 180 -5.11 12.39 8.59
N ASP A 181 -6.08 12.72 9.45
CA ASP A 181 -7.49 12.35 9.34
C ASP A 181 -8.20 12.90 8.09
N ALA A 182 -7.58 13.86 7.37
CA ALA A 182 -8.12 14.42 6.12
C ALA A 182 -7.72 13.63 4.86
N LEU A 183 -7.08 12.46 5.01
CA LEU A 183 -6.61 11.66 3.88
C LEU A 183 -7.77 11.20 2.98
N HIS A 184 -7.65 11.53 1.70
CA HIS A 184 -8.43 10.97 0.60
C HIS A 184 -7.49 10.32 -0.40
N VAL A 185 -7.83 9.10 -0.83
CA VAL A 185 -7.04 8.33 -1.80
C VAL A 185 -7.94 7.89 -2.93
N VAL A 186 -7.48 8.10 -4.16
CA VAL A 186 -8.10 7.54 -5.36
C VAL A 186 -7.15 6.52 -5.96
N GLU A 187 -7.49 5.24 -5.80
CA GLU A 187 -6.72 4.14 -6.37
C GLU A 187 -7.23 3.75 -7.75
N ARG A 188 -6.32 3.27 -8.60
CA ARG A 188 -6.61 2.74 -9.92
C ARG A 188 -5.89 1.42 -10.12
N TYR A 189 -6.65 0.38 -10.46
CA TYR A 189 -6.13 -0.95 -10.79
C TYR A 189 -6.42 -1.22 -12.26
N THR A 190 -5.37 -1.19 -13.08
CA THR A 190 -5.47 -1.32 -14.55
C THR A 190 -4.73 -2.56 -15.03
N PRO A 191 -5.43 -3.57 -15.60
CA PRO A 191 -4.79 -4.71 -16.23
C PRO A 191 -3.77 -4.31 -17.31
N ARG A 192 -2.57 -4.87 -17.24
CA ARG A 192 -1.52 -4.68 -18.25
C ARG A 192 -1.20 -5.98 -19.00
N SER A 193 -1.43 -7.11 -18.34
CA SER A 193 -1.39 -8.46 -18.92
C SER A 193 -2.23 -9.41 -18.06
N ALA A 194 -2.21 -10.71 -18.36
CA ALA A 194 -2.84 -11.72 -17.51
C ALA A 194 -2.25 -11.74 -16.08
N ASP A 195 -0.98 -11.37 -15.95
CA ASP A 195 -0.18 -11.56 -14.74
C ASP A 195 0.35 -10.24 -14.16
N THR A 196 -0.06 -9.10 -14.71
CA THR A 196 0.37 -7.78 -14.23
C THR A 196 -0.77 -6.77 -14.21
N LEU A 197 -0.88 -6.02 -13.10
CA LEU A 197 -1.68 -4.80 -12.99
C LEU A 197 -0.75 -3.60 -12.91
N ASN A 198 -1.20 -2.47 -13.43
CA ASN A 198 -0.68 -1.16 -13.03
C ASN A 198 -1.52 -0.66 -11.87
N TYR A 199 -0.89 -0.39 -10.74
CA TYR A 199 -1.51 0.23 -9.58
C TYR A 199 -1.07 1.68 -9.50
N GLU A 200 -2.04 2.58 -9.40
CA GLU A 200 -1.82 3.99 -9.11
C GLU A 200 -2.64 4.39 -7.90
N ALA A 201 -2.13 5.31 -7.09
CA ALA A 201 -2.90 5.96 -6.04
C ALA A 201 -2.61 7.45 -6.03
N THR A 202 -3.64 8.26 -6.27
CA THR A 202 -3.61 9.70 -6.07
C THR A 202 -3.96 9.98 -4.62
N ILE A 203 -3.12 10.77 -3.96
CA ILE A 203 -3.17 11.04 -2.53
C ILE A 203 -3.44 12.53 -2.33
N GLU A 204 -4.48 12.82 -1.57
CA GLU A 204 -4.92 14.16 -1.23
C GLU A 204 -5.05 14.28 0.29
N ASP A 205 -4.29 15.20 0.87
CA ASP A 205 -4.42 15.57 2.27
C ASP A 205 -3.99 17.04 2.42
N PRO A 206 -4.93 17.99 2.48
CA PRO A 206 -4.60 19.41 2.55
C PRO A 206 -4.02 19.85 3.89
N LYS A 207 -4.07 19.00 4.95
CA LYS A 207 -3.42 19.29 6.23
C LYS A 207 -1.94 18.92 6.21
N VAL A 208 -1.52 18.05 5.28
CA VAL A 208 -0.13 17.54 5.21
C VAL A 208 0.61 17.95 3.94
N PHE A 209 -0.07 17.97 2.80
CA PHE A 209 0.52 18.20 1.47
C PHE A 209 0.03 19.51 0.84
N SER A 210 0.91 20.13 0.07
CA SER A 210 0.63 21.38 -0.66
C SER A 210 -0.19 21.19 -1.93
N ARG A 211 -0.24 19.97 -2.46
CA ARG A 211 -1.02 19.56 -3.64
C ARG A 211 -1.27 18.05 -3.64
N PRO A 212 -2.25 17.56 -4.41
CA PRO A 212 -2.34 16.14 -4.74
C PRO A 212 -1.03 15.61 -5.36
N TRP A 213 -0.70 14.37 -5.04
CA TRP A 213 0.44 13.66 -5.60
C TRP A 213 0.07 12.20 -5.87
N LYS A 214 0.92 11.48 -6.60
CA LYS A 214 0.59 10.15 -7.09
C LYS A 214 1.74 9.18 -6.91
N ILE A 215 1.41 7.93 -6.59
CA ILE A 215 2.32 6.79 -6.72
C ILE A 215 1.88 5.90 -7.87
N SER A 216 2.83 5.23 -8.52
CA SER A 216 2.57 4.28 -9.61
C SER A 216 3.54 3.11 -9.55
N MET A 217 3.03 1.88 -9.60
CA MET A 217 3.85 0.68 -9.58
C MET A 217 3.14 -0.53 -10.21
N PRO A 218 3.89 -1.50 -10.75
CA PRO A 218 3.31 -2.76 -11.17
C PRO A 218 2.99 -3.64 -9.95
N LEU A 219 1.88 -4.37 -10.05
CA LEU A 219 1.56 -5.51 -9.19
C LEU A 219 1.67 -6.79 -10.01
N TYR A 220 2.26 -7.81 -9.41
CA TYR A 220 2.54 -9.08 -10.07
C TYR A 220 1.65 -10.17 -9.50
N ARG A 221 1.06 -10.98 -10.38
CA ARG A 221 0.28 -12.15 -9.98
C ARG A 221 1.23 -13.20 -9.38
N ARG A 222 0.82 -13.83 -8.29
CA ARG A 222 1.49 -15.04 -7.75
C ARG A 222 1.12 -16.23 -8.62
N LEU A 223 2.13 -16.88 -9.21
CA LEU A 223 1.97 -17.94 -10.23
C LEU A 223 2.35 -19.33 -9.70
N GLU A 224 2.75 -19.44 -8.44
CA GLU A 224 3.05 -20.70 -7.81
C GLU A 224 1.82 -21.62 -7.86
N LYS A 225 2.04 -22.91 -8.15
CA LYS A 225 0.93 -23.89 -8.33
C LYS A 225 -0.02 -23.97 -7.13
N ASN A 226 0.50 -23.68 -5.94
CA ASN A 226 -0.21 -23.70 -4.67
C ASN A 226 -0.30 -22.29 -4.05
N ALA A 227 -0.23 -21.23 -4.87
CA ALA A 227 -0.37 -19.86 -4.41
C ALA A 227 -1.67 -19.71 -3.62
N ARG A 228 -1.53 -19.28 -2.37
CA ARG A 228 -2.61 -19.01 -1.43
C ARG A 228 -2.11 -17.93 -0.48
N LEU A 229 -3.01 -17.09 0.01
CA LEU A 229 -2.67 -16.26 1.15
C LEU A 229 -2.44 -17.17 2.36
N LEU A 230 -1.35 -16.93 3.07
CA LEU A 230 -1.07 -17.57 4.34
C LEU A 230 -1.49 -16.65 5.47
N GLU A 231 -1.55 -17.21 6.67
CA GLU A 231 -1.84 -16.44 7.86
C GLU A 231 -0.55 -15.75 8.34
N TYR A 232 -0.60 -14.42 8.45
CA TYR A 232 0.44 -13.62 9.10
C TYR A 232 -0.15 -12.85 10.28
N LYS A 233 -0.41 -13.56 11.38
CA LYS A 233 -0.76 -12.96 12.67
C LYS A 233 0.52 -12.44 13.31
N CYS A 234 0.85 -11.18 13.01
CA CYS A 234 2.03 -10.53 13.56
C CYS A 234 1.91 -9.94 14.97
N PRO A 235 0.73 -9.78 15.63
CA PRO A 235 0.72 -9.27 17.01
C PRO A 235 1.54 -10.15 17.97
N GLU A 236 1.52 -11.46 17.77
CA GLU A 236 2.29 -12.46 18.51
C GLU A 236 3.81 -12.27 18.36
N PHE A 237 4.26 -11.70 17.23
CA PHE A 237 5.67 -11.40 16.97
C PHE A 237 6.09 -10.02 17.50
N ALA A 238 5.12 -9.16 17.85
CA ALA A 238 5.32 -7.82 18.37
C ALA A 238 5.06 -7.71 19.90
N GLU A 239 4.80 -8.82 20.59
CA GLU A 239 4.43 -8.82 22.02
C GLU A 239 5.46 -8.13 22.91
N GLU A 240 6.76 -8.34 22.70
CA GLU A 240 7.80 -7.69 23.51
C GLU A 240 7.80 -6.17 23.32
N LEU A 241 7.53 -5.71 22.09
CA LEU A 241 7.42 -4.28 21.80
C LEU A 241 6.17 -3.67 22.44
N LEU A 242 5.03 -4.37 22.37
CA LEU A 242 3.74 -3.90 22.85
C LEU A 242 3.61 -3.97 24.38
N TYR A 243 4.05 -5.09 24.96
CA TYR A 243 3.76 -5.47 26.34
C TYR A 243 5.00 -5.69 27.20
N GLY A 244 6.21 -5.68 26.62
CA GLY A 244 7.48 -5.77 27.36
C GLY A 244 7.55 -4.83 28.57
N PRO A 245 7.21 -3.53 28.42
CA PRO A 245 7.15 -2.59 29.54
C PRO A 245 6.14 -2.94 30.65
N LEU A 246 5.14 -3.76 30.33
CA LEU A 246 4.11 -4.23 31.27
C LEU A 246 4.46 -5.59 31.90
N ARG A 247 5.54 -6.26 31.47
CA ARG A 247 5.95 -7.55 32.03
C ARG A 247 6.30 -7.36 33.51
N LYS A 248 5.80 -8.28 34.34
CA LYS A 248 6.15 -8.33 35.76
C LYS A 248 7.66 -8.51 35.90
N LYS A 249 8.32 -7.54 36.52
CA LYS A 249 9.76 -7.66 36.83
C LYS A 249 9.95 -8.81 37.83
N PRO A 250 10.98 -9.66 37.66
CA PRO A 250 11.32 -10.64 38.68
C PRO A 250 11.49 -9.94 40.02
N SER A 251 10.85 -10.46 41.06
CA SER A 251 11.19 -10.08 42.43
C SER A 251 12.60 -10.60 42.73
N ASN A 252 13.54 -9.68 42.99
CA ASN A 252 14.88 -10.02 43.48
C ASN A 252 14.83 -10.79 44.79
#